data_AF-A0A0R2H4P1-F1
#
_entry.id   AF-A0A0R2H4P1-F1
#
_cell.length_a   1.000
_cell.length_b   1.000
_cell.length_c   1.000
_cell.angle_alpha   90.00
_cell.angle_beta   90.00
_cell.angle_gamma   90.00
#
_symmetry.space_group_name_H-M   'P 1'
#
loop_
_entity.id
_entity.type
_entity.pdbx_description
1 polymer ?
#
loop_
_entity_poly.entity_id
_entity_poly.type
_entity_poly.pdbx_seq_one_letter_code
_entity_poly.pdbx_strand_id
1 'polypeptide(L)'
;MLTNKLTHFFTGLDISDTQTGLRIVPSIYEPVLQTFPENHFEFEFKMLLKAKDSGIEIKEVPIQTIYIDDNASSHFRVIADSISIYAQFMKFIFSGIVSFLLDISLFAIFLQLMGTESLSSVMWATIAARLISGVVNYGLNRQVVFEKQGDNTLMKYCILMVVQMVCSGALTYLIAHTISQSGNVALATGAKLIGDGILCLLSFQVQKHVVFKRRSA
;
A
#
# COMPACT_ATOMS: atom_id res chain seq x y z
N MET A 1 18.30 -2.58 13.62
CA MET A 1 19.38 -3.23 12.82
C MET A 1 19.18 -3.14 11.31
N LEU A 2 18.00 -3.42 10.73
CA LEU A 2 17.79 -3.29 9.27
C LEU A 2 17.77 -1.83 8.78
N THR A 3 17.25 -0.92 9.60
CA THR A 3 17.15 0.52 9.30
C THR A 3 18.53 1.18 9.18
N ASN A 4 19.47 0.84 10.06
CA ASN A 4 20.79 1.50 10.19
C ASN A 4 21.69 1.34 8.96
N LYS A 5 21.68 0.16 8.33
CA LYS A 5 22.48 -0.08 7.11
C LYS A 5 21.92 0.69 5.91
N LEU A 6 20.61 0.84 5.85
CA LEU A 6 19.91 1.62 4.82
C LEU A 6 20.16 3.12 5.00
N THR A 7 20.03 3.66 6.22
CA THR A 7 20.36 5.06 6.48
C THR A 7 21.82 5.34 6.17
N HIS A 8 22.78 4.51 6.62
CA HIS A 8 24.19 4.71 6.29
C HIS A 8 24.46 4.75 4.78
N PHE A 9 23.83 3.87 4.01
CA PHE A 9 23.98 3.84 2.56
C PHE A 9 23.41 5.10 1.86
N PHE A 10 22.28 5.63 2.34
CA PHE A 10 21.62 6.79 1.73
C PHE A 10 22.14 8.14 2.23
N THR A 11 22.65 8.21 3.47
CA THR A 11 23.06 9.48 4.10
C THR A 11 24.56 9.61 4.30
N GLY A 12 25.31 8.50 4.23
CA GLY A 12 26.75 8.48 4.52
C GLY A 12 27.08 8.85 5.98
N LEU A 13 26.11 8.75 6.89
CA LEU A 13 26.26 8.98 8.32
C LEU A 13 26.35 7.65 9.06
N ASP A 14 27.35 7.50 9.93
CA ASP A 14 27.50 6.31 10.79
C ASP A 14 26.78 6.57 12.12
N ILE A 15 25.46 6.35 12.12
CA ILE A 15 24.56 6.61 13.24
C ILE A 15 23.72 5.34 13.48
N SER A 16 23.82 4.79 14.68
CA SER A 16 23.09 3.59 15.10
C SER A 16 21.67 3.89 15.59
N ASP A 17 21.40 5.10 16.10
CA ASP A 17 20.06 5.54 16.50
C ASP A 17 19.74 6.95 15.97
N THR A 18 19.00 6.99 14.85
CA THR A 18 18.54 8.25 14.23
C THR A 18 17.24 8.78 14.83
N GLN A 19 16.59 8.01 15.72
CA GLN A 19 15.26 8.33 16.28
C GLN A 19 15.33 8.77 17.74
N THR A 20 16.52 8.89 18.33
CA THR A 20 16.67 9.49 19.66
C THR A 20 16.31 10.98 19.62
N GLY A 21 15.41 11.39 20.53
CA GLY A 21 15.07 12.79 20.78
C GLY A 21 16.02 13.48 21.78
N LEU A 22 16.92 12.73 22.43
CA LEU A 22 17.91 13.28 23.34
C LEU A 22 19.19 13.62 22.60
N ARG A 23 19.45 14.91 22.38
CA ARG A 23 20.62 15.40 21.63
C ARG A 23 21.19 16.64 22.31
N ILE A 24 22.51 16.73 22.32
CA ILE A 24 23.23 17.96 22.67
C ILE A 24 23.68 18.59 21.36
N VAL A 25 23.18 19.78 21.07
CA VAL A 25 23.51 20.53 19.85
C VAL A 25 24.44 21.69 20.22
N PRO A 26 25.62 21.80 19.57
CA PRO A 26 26.51 22.92 19.83
C PRO A 26 25.89 24.23 19.31
N SER A 27 26.00 25.32 20.06
CA SER A 27 25.41 26.62 19.70
C SER A 27 25.88 27.17 18.35
N ILE A 28 27.10 26.81 17.92
CA ILE A 28 27.61 27.17 16.59
C ILE A 28 26.75 26.63 15.43
N TYR A 29 25.98 25.56 15.67
CA TYR A 29 25.11 24.95 14.67
C TYR A 29 23.71 25.57 14.64
N GLU A 30 23.32 26.30 15.69
CA GLU A 30 22.00 26.91 15.82
C GLU A 30 21.59 27.79 14.63
N PRO A 31 22.45 28.68 14.07
CA PRO A 31 22.04 29.53 12.95
C PRO A 31 21.65 28.72 11.71
N VAL A 32 22.26 27.54 11.51
CA VAL A 32 21.92 26.64 10.40
C VAL A 32 20.56 25.99 10.64
N LEU A 33 20.28 25.56 11.87
CA LEU A 33 19.02 24.92 12.23
C LEU A 33 17.81 25.84 12.05
N GLN A 34 17.96 27.12 12.37
CA GLN A 34 16.90 28.11 12.20
C GLN A 34 16.51 28.34 10.72
N THR A 35 17.33 27.89 9.76
CA THR A 35 17.01 27.98 8.32
C THR A 35 16.04 26.90 7.85
N PHE A 36 15.74 25.90 8.68
CA PHE A 36 14.91 24.77 8.29
C PHE A 36 13.43 25.11 8.45
N PRO A 37 12.61 25.11 7.38
CA PRO A 37 11.17 25.32 7.48
C PRO A 37 10.41 24.08 8.02
N GLU A 38 11.07 22.93 8.09
CA GLU A 38 10.48 21.66 8.52
C GLU A 38 10.23 21.61 10.04
N ASN A 39 9.31 20.75 10.48
CA ASN A 39 8.97 20.55 11.91
C ASN A 39 9.13 19.08 12.32
N HIS A 40 9.21 18.84 13.64
CA HIS A 40 9.21 17.51 14.25
C HIS A 40 10.28 16.55 13.63
N PHE A 41 9.86 15.36 13.19
CA PHE A 41 10.76 14.33 12.68
C PHE A 41 11.53 14.74 11.43
N GLU A 42 10.92 15.55 10.56
CA GLU A 42 11.58 16.02 9.33
C GLU A 42 12.73 16.97 9.65
N PHE A 43 12.53 17.86 10.63
CA PHE A 43 13.57 18.74 11.15
C PHE A 43 14.72 17.92 11.75
N GLU A 44 14.41 16.94 12.61
CA GLU A 44 15.42 16.11 13.25
C GLU A 44 16.25 15.31 12.25
N PHE A 45 15.64 14.80 11.18
CA PHE A 45 16.34 14.06 10.15
C PHE A 45 17.24 15.00 9.31
N LYS A 46 16.72 16.16 8.93
CA LYS A 46 17.47 17.16 8.16
C LYS A 46 18.65 17.74 8.94
N MET A 47 18.50 17.92 10.25
CA MET A 47 19.58 18.25 11.18
C MET A 47 20.73 17.24 11.09
N LEU A 48 20.43 15.94 11.15
CA LEU A 48 21.48 14.91 11.07
C LEU A 48 22.19 14.94 9.71
N LEU A 49 21.43 15.11 8.61
CA LEU A 49 21.99 15.21 7.26
C LEU A 49 22.94 16.41 7.11
N LYS A 50 22.55 17.57 7.65
CA LYS A 50 23.28 18.82 7.42
C LYS A 50 24.45 19.05 8.39
N ALA A 51 24.55 18.23 9.44
CA ALA A 51 25.66 18.30 10.40
C ALA A 51 27.02 18.12 9.72
N LYS A 52 27.14 17.10 8.85
CA LYS A 52 28.39 16.81 8.12
C LYS A 52 28.81 17.95 7.20
N ASP A 53 27.86 18.50 6.44
CA ASP A 53 28.09 19.67 5.57
C ASP A 53 28.53 20.91 6.35
N SER A 54 28.11 21.01 7.62
CA SER A 54 28.42 22.13 8.51
C SER A 54 29.67 21.87 9.37
N GLY A 55 30.40 20.79 9.09
CA GLY A 55 31.61 20.43 9.84
C GLY A 55 31.36 19.97 11.28
N ILE A 56 30.11 19.63 11.62
CA ILE A 56 29.72 19.16 12.95
C ILE A 56 29.90 17.64 13.02
N GLU A 57 30.81 17.20 13.88
CA GLU A 57 31.02 15.78 14.18
C GLU A 57 29.88 15.24 15.06
N ILE A 58 29.27 14.13 14.66
CA ILE A 58 28.23 13.45 15.44
C ILE A 58 28.88 12.33 16.26
N LYS A 59 28.66 12.33 17.57
CA LYS A 59 29.12 11.28 18.49
C LYS A 59 27.94 10.66 19.23
N GLU A 60 27.82 9.34 19.15
CA GLU A 60 26.83 8.59 19.91
C GLU A 60 27.41 8.21 21.27
N VAL A 61 26.73 8.63 22.34
CA VAL A 61 27.06 8.22 23.71
C VAL A 61 25.97 7.27 24.19
N PRO A 62 26.29 6.00 24.48
CA PRO A 62 25.29 5.05 24.95
C PRO A 62 24.78 5.50 26.32
N ILE A 63 23.47 5.70 26.42
CA ILE A 63 22.78 5.96 27.69
C ILE A 63 22.04 4.70 28.13
N GLN A 64 21.96 4.47 29.45
CA GLN A 64 21.08 3.43 29.96
C GLN A 64 19.64 3.89 29.75
N THR A 65 18.87 3.09 29.01
CA THR A 65 17.43 3.28 28.86
C THR A 65 16.76 2.88 30.18
N ILE A 66 16.51 3.88 31.03
CA ILE A 66 15.69 3.67 32.24
C ILE A 66 14.23 3.71 31.79
N TYR A 67 13.64 2.54 31.59
CA TYR A 67 12.22 2.40 31.31
C TYR A 67 11.44 2.59 32.61
N ILE A 68 10.91 3.80 32.82
CA ILE A 68 9.95 4.08 33.90
C ILE A 68 8.55 3.87 33.31
N ASP A 69 7.74 3.03 33.95
CA ASP A 69 6.35 2.75 33.58
C ASP A 69 6.14 2.37 32.10
N ASP A 70 7.03 1.54 31.55
CA ASP A 70 6.91 0.96 30.21
C ASP A 70 6.56 1.97 29.11
N ASN A 71 7.09 3.20 29.22
CA ASN A 71 6.88 4.29 28.27
C ASN A 71 5.40 4.79 28.15
N ALA A 72 4.59 4.71 29.22
CA ALA A 72 3.20 5.18 29.23
C ALA A 72 2.99 6.66 28.79
N SER A 73 4.04 7.50 28.85
CA SER A 73 4.03 8.90 28.43
C SER A 73 4.76 9.18 27.10
N SER A 74 5.50 8.19 26.58
CA SER A 74 6.08 8.28 25.24
C SER A 74 4.94 8.13 24.26
N HIS A 75 4.58 9.23 23.59
CA HIS A 75 3.63 9.26 22.49
C HIS A 75 4.18 8.47 21.28
N PHE A 76 4.40 7.16 21.44
CA PHE A 76 4.77 6.23 20.40
C PHE A 76 3.52 5.94 19.55
N ARG A 77 3.03 6.99 18.89
CA ARG A 77 1.96 6.93 17.89
C ARG A 77 2.39 6.23 16.61
N VAL A 78 3.56 5.61 16.53
CA VAL A 78 3.98 4.85 15.36
C VAL A 78 2.97 3.73 15.03
N ILE A 79 2.44 3.03 16.04
CA ILE A 79 1.40 2.01 15.83
C ILE A 79 0.07 2.66 15.45
N ALA A 80 -0.34 3.73 16.13
CA ALA A 80 -1.59 4.45 15.85
C ALA A 80 -1.62 5.11 14.45
N ASP A 81 -0.52 5.73 14.03
CA ASP A 81 -0.36 6.35 12.71
C ASP A 81 -0.23 5.27 11.63
N SER A 82 0.45 4.16 11.91
CA SER A 82 0.46 3.01 11.01
C SER A 82 -0.93 2.37 10.90
N ILE A 83 -1.73 2.33 11.97
CA ILE A 83 -3.11 1.84 11.96
C ILE A 83 -3.95 2.62 10.95
N SER A 84 -3.72 3.92 10.76
CA SER A 84 -4.47 4.68 9.73
C SER A 84 -4.18 4.17 8.30
N ILE A 85 -2.92 3.86 8.01
CA ILE A 85 -2.47 3.30 6.72
C ILE A 85 -3.02 1.87 6.55
N TYR A 86 -2.91 1.04 7.59
CA TYR A 86 -3.46 -0.32 7.59
C TYR A 86 -4.98 -0.31 7.51
N ALA A 87 -5.68 0.63 8.13
CA ALA A 87 -7.13 0.74 8.11
C ALA A 87 -7.64 1.02 6.70
N GLN A 88 -6.97 1.92 5.96
CA GLN A 88 -7.33 2.17 4.56
C GLN A 88 -7.16 0.92 3.70
N PHE A 89 -6.06 0.20 3.87
CA PHE A 89 -5.83 -1.07 3.16
C PHE A 89 -6.83 -2.16 3.58
N MET A 90 -7.19 -2.27 4.87
CA MET A 90 -8.20 -3.21 5.35
C MET A 90 -9.59 -2.92 4.79
N LYS A 91 -9.98 -1.65 4.71
CA LYS A 91 -11.23 -1.24 4.04
C LYS A 91 -11.22 -1.64 2.56
N PHE A 92 -10.07 -1.53 1.88
CA PHE A 92 -9.93 -1.97 0.49
C PHE A 92 -10.10 -3.49 0.35
N ILE A 93 -9.45 -4.28 1.21
CA ILE A 93 -9.62 -5.74 1.22
C ILE A 93 -11.08 -6.12 1.49
N PHE A 94 -11.73 -5.47 2.46
CA PHE A 94 -13.14 -5.70 2.76
C PHE A 94 -14.04 -5.38 1.55
N SER A 95 -13.83 -4.24 0.90
CA SER A 95 -14.54 -3.86 -0.34
C SER A 95 -14.33 -4.91 -1.45
N GLY A 96 -13.10 -5.41 -1.59
CA GLY A 96 -12.75 -6.50 -2.50
C GLY A 96 -13.52 -7.79 -2.21
N ILE A 97 -13.56 -8.22 -0.94
CA ILE A 97 -14.29 -9.43 -0.50
C ILE A 97 -15.79 -9.28 -0.78
N VAL A 98 -16.40 -8.15 -0.40
CA VAL A 98 -17.83 -7.91 -0.65
C VAL A 98 -18.13 -7.98 -2.15
N SER A 99 -17.28 -7.39 -2.97
CA SER A 99 -17.47 -7.37 -4.43
C SER A 99 -17.26 -8.76 -5.05
N PHE A 100 -16.31 -9.55 -4.55
CA PHE A 100 -16.11 -10.93 -4.96
C PHE A 100 -17.30 -11.83 -4.60
N LEU A 101 -17.81 -11.72 -3.37
CA LEU A 101 -19.00 -12.47 -2.94
C LEU A 101 -20.23 -12.11 -3.77
N LEU A 102 -20.36 -10.83 -4.11
CA LEU A 102 -21.44 -10.36 -4.98
C LEU A 102 -21.25 -10.84 -6.42
N ASP A 103 -20.03 -10.84 -6.97
CA ASP A 103 -19.71 -11.38 -8.30
C ASP A 103 -20.13 -12.86 -8.42
N ILE A 104 -19.70 -13.70 -7.47
CA ILE A 104 -19.98 -15.15 -7.53
C ILE A 104 -21.46 -15.45 -7.28
N SER A 105 -22.12 -14.68 -6.42
CA SER A 105 -23.55 -14.82 -6.15
C SER A 105 -24.40 -14.43 -7.36
N LEU A 106 -24.09 -13.28 -7.99
CA LEU A 106 -24.77 -12.84 -9.21
C LEU A 106 -24.53 -13.81 -10.38
N PHE A 107 -23.30 -14.29 -10.53
CA PHE A 107 -22.97 -15.29 -11.54
C PHE A 107 -23.83 -16.55 -11.40
N ALA A 108 -23.92 -17.10 -10.19
CA ALA A 108 -24.74 -18.28 -9.91
C ALA A 108 -26.23 -18.04 -10.19
N ILE A 109 -26.77 -16.89 -9.77
CA ILE A 109 -28.16 -16.50 -10.04
C ILE A 109 -28.42 -16.39 -11.54
N PHE A 110 -27.54 -15.72 -12.29
CA PHE A 110 -27.71 -15.55 -13.73
C PHE A 110 -27.63 -16.88 -14.48
N LEU A 111 -26.72 -17.78 -14.12
CA LEU A 111 -26.69 -19.13 -14.71
C LEU A 111 -28.01 -19.88 -14.45
N GLN A 112 -28.50 -19.86 -13.21
CA GLN A 112 -29.75 -20.53 -12.86
C GLN A 112 -30.95 -19.96 -13.62
N LEU A 113 -30.99 -18.63 -13.82
CA LEU A 113 -32.06 -17.96 -14.59
C LEU A 113 -32.02 -18.28 -16.08
N MET A 114 -30.82 -18.45 -16.66
CA MET A 114 -30.67 -18.78 -18.08
C MET A 114 -30.98 -20.26 -18.37
N GLY A 115 -30.94 -21.13 -17.37
CA GLY A 115 -31.39 -22.52 -17.44
C GLY A 115 -30.65 -23.40 -18.44
N THR A 116 -29.53 -22.92 -18.98
CA THR A 116 -28.73 -23.59 -20.02
C THR A 116 -27.26 -23.40 -19.71
N GLU A 117 -26.49 -24.48 -19.75
CA GLU A 117 -25.04 -24.49 -19.52
C GLU A 117 -24.25 -24.31 -20.83
N SER A 118 -24.74 -23.42 -21.70
CA SER A 118 -24.06 -23.09 -22.95
C SER A 118 -22.87 -22.15 -22.70
N LEU A 119 -21.87 -22.17 -23.57
CA LEU A 119 -20.77 -21.19 -23.50
C LEU A 119 -21.30 -19.75 -23.52
N SER A 120 -22.33 -19.48 -24.32
CA SER A 120 -22.94 -18.16 -24.44
C SER A 120 -23.59 -17.69 -23.14
N SER A 121 -24.31 -18.56 -22.43
CA SER A 121 -24.94 -18.22 -21.15
C SER A 121 -23.90 -17.99 -20.05
N VAL A 122 -22.85 -18.82 -19.99
CA VAL A 122 -21.73 -18.61 -19.05
C VAL A 122 -21.05 -17.25 -19.30
N MET A 123 -20.82 -16.89 -20.57
CA MET A 123 -20.22 -15.60 -20.92
C MET A 123 -21.10 -14.42 -20.52
N TRP A 124 -22.40 -14.48 -20.84
CA TRP A 124 -23.34 -13.42 -20.47
C TRP A 124 -23.49 -13.26 -18.95
N ALA A 125 -23.62 -14.38 -18.22
CA ALA A 125 -23.67 -14.38 -16.76
C ALA A 125 -22.39 -13.78 -16.15
N THR A 126 -21.22 -14.13 -16.69
CA THR A 126 -19.92 -13.60 -16.24
C THR A 126 -19.83 -12.10 -16.47
N ILE A 127 -20.18 -11.62 -17.67
CA ILE A 127 -20.12 -10.20 -18.03
C ILE A 127 -21.08 -9.39 -17.15
N ALA A 128 -22.33 -9.84 -17.00
CA ALA A 128 -23.32 -9.16 -16.19
C ALA A 128 -22.91 -9.10 -14.70
N ALA A 129 -22.44 -10.22 -14.14
CA ALA A 129 -21.94 -10.27 -12.77
C ALA A 129 -20.77 -9.30 -12.57
N ARG A 130 -19.82 -9.27 -13.50
CA ARG A 130 -18.63 -8.40 -13.45
C ARG A 130 -18.94 -6.91 -13.55
N LEU A 131 -19.93 -6.54 -14.36
CA LEU A 131 -20.37 -5.15 -14.48
C LEU A 131 -20.99 -4.66 -13.16
N ILE A 132 -21.90 -5.46 -12.59
CA ILE A 132 -22.60 -5.08 -11.36
C ILE A 132 -21.63 -5.10 -10.17
N SER A 133 -20.80 -6.15 -10.04
CA SER A 133 -19.79 -6.26 -8.98
C SER A 133 -18.72 -5.18 -9.07
N GLY A 134 -18.30 -4.82 -10.28
CA GLY A 134 -17.37 -3.72 -10.54
C GLY A 134 -17.92 -2.35 -10.13
N VAL A 135 -19.20 -2.08 -10.42
CA VAL A 135 -19.86 -0.82 -10.01
C VAL A 135 -19.94 -0.72 -8.49
N VAL A 136 -20.30 -1.81 -7.81
CA VAL A 136 -20.32 -1.87 -6.35
C VAL A 136 -18.91 -1.69 -5.77
N ASN A 137 -17.89 -2.36 -6.33
CA ASN A 137 -16.50 -2.22 -5.87
C ASN A 137 -16.00 -0.78 -6.02
N TYR A 138 -16.29 -0.13 -7.15
CA TYR A 138 -15.97 1.27 -7.36
C TYR A 138 -16.67 2.17 -6.32
N GLY A 139 -17.97 1.95 -6.09
CA GLY A 139 -18.75 2.72 -5.12
C GLY A 139 -18.19 2.59 -3.71
N LEU A 140 -17.89 1.36 -3.27
CA LEU A 140 -17.30 1.08 -1.95
C LEU A 140 -15.90 1.67 -1.84
N ASN A 141 -15.03 1.50 -2.83
CA ASN A 141 -13.69 2.09 -2.78
C ASN A 141 -13.77 3.62 -2.73
N ARG A 142 -14.61 4.23 -3.56
CA ARG A 142 -14.77 5.68 -3.56
C ARG A 142 -15.31 6.21 -2.24
N GLN A 143 -16.36 5.62 -1.68
CA GLN A 143 -17.03 6.17 -0.49
C GLN A 143 -16.34 5.76 0.82
N VAL A 144 -15.98 4.49 0.96
CA VAL A 144 -15.52 3.90 2.22
C VAL A 144 -14.00 3.96 2.35
N VAL A 145 -13.26 3.71 1.26
CA VAL A 145 -11.79 3.60 1.27
C VAL A 145 -11.11 4.96 1.03
N PHE A 146 -11.65 5.76 0.11
CA PHE A 146 -11.01 6.99 -0.37
C PHE A 146 -11.85 8.27 -0.17
N GLU A 147 -12.93 8.21 0.63
CA GLU A 147 -13.68 9.39 1.11
C GLU A 147 -14.10 10.39 0.01
N LYS A 148 -14.51 9.87 -1.15
CA LYS A 148 -14.98 10.60 -2.34
C LYS A 148 -13.96 11.53 -3.00
N GLN A 149 -12.67 11.36 -2.72
CA GLN A 149 -11.60 12.21 -3.29
C GLN A 149 -11.32 11.89 -4.77
N GLY A 150 -10.83 12.88 -5.54
CA GLY A 150 -10.32 12.72 -6.90
C GLY A 150 -11.29 13.06 -8.05
N ASP A 151 -10.72 13.51 -9.18
CA ASP A 151 -11.44 13.87 -10.41
C ASP A 151 -11.41 12.74 -11.45
N ASN A 152 -12.52 12.60 -12.20
CA ASN A 152 -12.69 11.58 -13.25
C ASN A 152 -12.36 10.15 -12.79
N THR A 153 -12.69 9.84 -11.53
CA THR A 153 -12.36 8.58 -10.86
C THR A 153 -12.97 7.36 -11.54
N LEU A 154 -14.18 7.48 -12.09
CA LEU A 154 -14.87 6.37 -12.77
C LEU A 154 -14.11 5.91 -14.01
N MET A 155 -13.72 6.83 -14.91
CA MET A 155 -12.97 6.49 -16.12
C MET A 155 -11.61 5.86 -15.80
N LYS A 156 -10.85 6.46 -14.87
CA LYS A 156 -9.55 5.93 -14.44
C LYS A 156 -9.68 4.53 -13.81
N TYR A 157 -10.75 4.31 -13.05
CA TYR A 157 -11.03 3.01 -12.44
C TYR A 157 -11.42 1.95 -13.48
N CYS A 158 -12.25 2.29 -14.46
CA CYS A 158 -12.58 1.39 -15.57
C CYS A 158 -11.34 0.96 -16.35
N ILE A 159 -10.45 1.91 -16.68
CA ILE A 159 -9.17 1.61 -17.35
C ILE A 159 -8.34 0.65 -16.50
N LEU A 160 -8.20 0.95 -15.20
CA LEU A 160 -7.45 0.09 -14.28
C LEU A 160 -8.02 -1.34 -14.23
N MET A 161 -9.35 -1.49 -14.18
CA MET A 161 -10.01 -2.79 -14.16
C MET A 161 -9.73 -3.61 -15.42
N VAL A 162 -9.81 -2.98 -16.60
CA VAL A 162 -9.48 -3.64 -17.87
C VAL A 162 -8.01 -4.06 -17.91
N VAL A 163 -7.10 -3.16 -17.53
CA VAL A 163 -5.67 -3.47 -17.48
C VAL A 163 -5.39 -4.63 -16.51
N GLN A 164 -5.97 -4.58 -15.30
CA GLN A 164 -5.80 -5.63 -14.30
C GLN A 164 -6.35 -6.99 -14.79
N MET A 165 -7.49 -7.00 -15.48
CA MET A 165 -8.07 -8.22 -16.05
C MET A 165 -7.18 -8.81 -17.15
N VAL A 166 -6.66 -7.98 -18.05
CA VAL A 166 -5.73 -8.42 -19.11
C VAL A 166 -4.43 -8.94 -18.49
N CYS A 167 -3.86 -8.23 -17.51
CA CYS A 167 -2.65 -8.66 -16.82
C CYS A 167 -2.84 -9.99 -16.08
N SER A 168 -3.94 -10.15 -15.34
CA SER A 168 -4.24 -11.41 -14.63
C SER A 168 -4.46 -12.57 -15.61
N GLY A 169 -5.15 -12.32 -16.74
CA GLY A 169 -5.35 -13.31 -17.80
C GLY A 169 -4.03 -13.75 -18.45
N ALA A 170 -3.20 -12.79 -18.85
CA ALA A 170 -1.88 -13.06 -19.44
C ALA A 170 -0.97 -13.81 -18.46
N LEU A 171 -0.94 -13.39 -17.19
CA LEU A 171 -0.17 -14.06 -16.15
C LEU A 171 -0.65 -15.51 -15.95
N THR A 172 -1.96 -15.71 -15.86
CA THR A 172 -2.55 -17.05 -15.73
C THR A 172 -2.22 -17.93 -16.93
N TYR A 173 -2.28 -17.39 -18.15
CA TYR A 173 -1.93 -18.13 -19.37
C TYR A 173 -0.46 -18.52 -19.39
N LEU A 174 0.46 -17.62 -19.03
CA LEU A 174 1.89 -17.90 -18.95
C LEU A 174 2.20 -18.98 -17.90
N ILE A 175 1.57 -18.88 -16.72
CA ILE A 175 1.68 -19.88 -15.65
C ILE A 175 1.16 -21.23 -16.15
N ALA A 176 -0.03 -21.25 -16.77
CA ALA A 176 -0.63 -22.46 -17.28
C ALA A 176 0.24 -23.11 -18.37
N HIS A 177 0.79 -22.32 -19.30
CA HIS A 177 1.61 -22.83 -20.39
C HIS A 177 2.96 -23.39 -19.93
N THR A 178 3.60 -22.75 -18.94
CA THR A 178 4.93 -23.16 -18.44
C THR A 178 4.86 -24.29 -17.41
N ILE A 179 3.87 -24.25 -16.50
CA ILE A 179 3.81 -25.17 -15.35
C ILE A 179 2.87 -26.35 -15.62
N SER A 180 1.81 -26.21 -16.43
CA SER A 180 0.90 -27.34 -16.68
C SER A 180 1.56 -28.46 -17.49
N GLN A 181 2.65 -28.18 -18.23
CA GLN A 181 3.45 -29.25 -18.86
C GLN A 181 4.16 -30.15 -17.84
N SER A 182 4.35 -29.69 -16.59
CA SER A 182 4.91 -30.48 -15.50
C SER A 182 3.87 -31.34 -14.75
N GLY A 183 2.57 -31.20 -15.07
CA GLY A 183 1.48 -31.92 -14.39
C GLY A 183 1.17 -31.47 -12.96
N ASN A 184 1.91 -30.50 -12.40
CA ASN A 184 1.74 -30.05 -11.02
C ASN A 184 0.71 -28.90 -10.89
N VAL A 185 -0.56 -29.27 -10.80
CA VAL A 185 -1.70 -28.34 -10.65
C VAL A 185 -1.59 -27.48 -9.37
N ALA A 186 -1.02 -28.02 -8.30
CA ALA A 186 -0.86 -27.30 -7.03
C ALA A 186 0.12 -26.12 -7.19
N LEU A 187 1.23 -26.32 -7.91
CA LEU A 187 2.21 -25.27 -8.15
C LEU A 187 1.66 -24.17 -9.07
N ALA A 188 0.93 -24.54 -10.12
CA ALA A 188 0.26 -23.58 -11.00
C ALA A 188 -0.78 -22.73 -10.24
N THR A 189 -1.56 -23.37 -9.36
CA THR A 189 -2.55 -22.69 -8.53
C THR A 189 -1.90 -21.73 -7.54
N GLY A 190 -0.81 -22.15 -6.88
CA GLY A 190 -0.05 -21.29 -5.96
C GLY A 190 0.56 -20.07 -6.66
N ALA A 191 1.17 -20.26 -7.82
CA ALA A 191 1.74 -19.17 -8.62
C ALA A 191 0.67 -18.16 -9.06
N LYS A 192 -0.52 -18.64 -9.46
CA LYS A 192 -1.66 -17.79 -9.81
C LYS A 192 -2.10 -16.94 -8.61
N LEU A 193 -2.23 -17.57 -7.45
CA LEU A 193 -2.69 -16.90 -6.22
C LEU A 193 -1.73 -15.78 -5.80
N ILE A 194 -0.42 -16.04 -5.86
CA ILE A 194 0.62 -15.03 -5.61
C ILE A 194 0.53 -13.90 -6.65
N GLY A 195 0.39 -14.25 -7.92
CA GLY A 195 0.26 -13.30 -9.02
C GLY A 195 -0.92 -12.34 -8.86
N ASP A 196 -2.11 -12.89 -8.61
CA ASP A 196 -3.33 -12.10 -8.37
C ASP A 196 -3.21 -11.27 -7.08
N GLY A 197 -2.53 -11.77 -6.05
CA GLY A 197 -2.19 -11.00 -4.85
C GLY A 197 -1.32 -9.78 -5.13
N ILE A 198 -0.27 -9.93 -5.94
CA ILE A 198 0.59 -8.81 -6.35
C ILE A 198 -0.20 -7.80 -7.18
N LEU A 199 -1.01 -8.26 -8.14
CA LEU A 199 -1.87 -7.38 -8.94
C LEU A 199 -2.87 -6.62 -8.07
N CYS A 200 -3.42 -7.24 -7.03
CA CYS A 200 -4.31 -6.60 -6.06
C CYS A 200 -3.58 -5.47 -5.30
N LEU A 201 -2.35 -5.71 -4.84
CA LEU A 201 -1.53 -4.69 -4.17
C LEU A 201 -1.20 -3.53 -5.11
N LEU A 202 -0.80 -3.82 -6.35
CA LEU A 202 -0.54 -2.79 -7.36
C LEU A 202 -1.79 -1.98 -7.68
N SER A 203 -2.94 -2.63 -7.83
CA SER A 203 -4.23 -1.98 -8.03
C SER A 203 -4.56 -1.02 -6.88
N PHE A 204 -4.34 -1.43 -5.63
CA PHE A 204 -4.50 -0.55 -4.47
C PHE A 204 -3.60 0.69 -4.56
N GLN A 205 -2.31 0.52 -4.90
CA GLN A 205 -1.37 1.63 -5.01
C GLN A 205 -1.76 2.61 -6.12
N VAL A 206 -2.19 2.10 -7.28
CA VAL A 206 -2.67 2.93 -8.40
C VAL A 206 -3.96 3.66 -8.02
N GLN A 207 -4.89 2.97 -7.34
CA GLN A 207 -6.12 3.61 -6.85
C GLN A 207 -5.82 4.75 -5.88
N LYS A 208 -4.91 4.52 -4.92
CA LYS A 208 -4.51 5.52 -3.93
C LYS A 208 -3.82 6.74 -4.55
N HIS A 209 -2.88 6.54 -5.48
CA HIS A 209 -2.01 7.63 -5.97
C HIS A 209 -2.44 8.26 -7.29
N VAL A 210 -3.27 7.59 -8.09
CA VAL A 210 -3.65 8.04 -9.45
C VAL A 210 -5.15 8.23 -9.59
N VAL A 211 -5.94 7.23 -9.18
CA VAL A 211 -7.41 7.25 -9.36
C VAL A 211 -8.03 8.27 -8.41
N PHE A 212 -7.80 8.11 -7.11
CA PHE A 212 -8.40 8.91 -6.05
C PHE A 212 -7.45 9.96 -5.47
N LYS A 213 -6.46 10.42 -6.25
CA LYS A 213 -5.51 11.45 -5.82
C LYS A 213 -6.26 12.75 -5.52
N ARG A 214 -6.09 13.28 -4.30
CA ARG A 214 -6.56 14.61 -3.92
C ARG A 214 -5.82 15.65 -4.76
N ARG A 215 -6.55 16.55 -5.42
CA ARG A 215 -5.94 17.75 -6.01
C ARG A 215 -5.41 18.59 -4.85
N SER A 216 -4.11 18.85 -4.80
CA SER A 216 -3.58 19.91 -3.95
C SER A 216 -4.23 21.21 -4.43
N ALA A 217 -5.06 21.80 -3.57
CA ALA A 217 -5.65 23.11 -3.80
C ALA A 217 -4.57 24.19 -3.72
#